data_AF-W2FRA0-F1
#
_entry.id   AF-W2FRA0-F1
#
_cell.length_a   1.000
_cell.length_b   1.000
_cell.length_c   1.000
_cell.angle_alpha   90.00
_cell.angle_beta   90.00
_cell.angle_gamma   90.00
#
_symmetry.space_group_name_H-M   'P 1'
#
loop_
_entity.id
_entity.type
_entity.pdbx_description
1 polymer ?
#
loop_
_entity_poly.entity_id
_entity_poly.type
_entity_poly.pdbx_seq_one_letter_code
_entity_poly.pdbx_strand_id
1 'polypeptide(L)'
;MRSTQDALAELRRQAEQICDNTVSPSSRAAYVNSYCRFVSWVHQNHPNFIPVAFADRVGVTEGLSEAQIRRRIKPLLTRKHDDPPLTFGNLDPEVFETWLLTLRKADGSMLSYSAFNTHRAGLFNIYRDYVQQMGPAMEKELKQFFKGLKLQLATAQACGEGQVKVGERPSII
;
A
#
# COMPACT_ATOMS: atom_id res chain seq x y z
N MET A 1 2.52 -45.68 12.81
CA MET A 1 3.33 -45.04 11.75
C MET A 1 2.56 -43.84 11.24
N ARG A 2 3.10 -42.62 11.37
CA ARG A 2 2.47 -41.41 10.80
C ARG A 2 2.47 -41.57 9.28
N SER A 3 1.33 -41.38 8.62
CA SER A 3 1.25 -41.48 7.16
C SER A 3 2.18 -40.43 6.54
N THR A 4 2.91 -40.79 5.49
CA THR A 4 3.77 -39.86 4.72
C THR A 4 2.97 -38.63 4.24
N GLN A 5 1.66 -38.80 4.05
CA GLN A 5 0.72 -37.76 3.65
C GLN A 5 0.45 -36.75 4.78
N ASP A 6 0.38 -37.20 6.03
CA ASP A 6 0.24 -36.33 7.22
C ASP A 6 1.52 -35.52 7.46
N ALA A 7 2.68 -36.12 7.21
CA ALA A 7 3.97 -35.44 7.32
C ALA A 7 4.13 -34.33 6.26
N LEU A 8 3.69 -34.58 5.03
CA LEU A 8 3.71 -33.56 3.97
C LEU A 8 2.72 -32.41 4.24
N ALA A 9 1.53 -32.71 4.77
CA ALA A 9 0.56 -31.67 5.16
C ALA A 9 1.11 -30.77 6.27
N GLU A 10 1.77 -31.35 7.27
CA GLU A 10 2.42 -30.61 8.34
C GLU A 10 3.54 -29.68 7.82
N LEU A 11 4.38 -30.16 6.90
CA LEU A 11 5.43 -29.36 6.27
C LEU A 11 4.85 -28.20 5.45
N ARG A 12 3.74 -28.42 4.72
CA ARG A 12 3.04 -27.34 3.98
C ARG A 12 2.52 -26.26 4.93
N ARG A 13 1.88 -26.67 6.03
CA ARG A 13 1.41 -25.74 7.07
C ARG A 13 2.56 -24.94 7.69
N GLN A 14 3.72 -25.57 7.92
CA GLN A 14 4.90 -24.88 8.42
C GLN A 14 5.46 -23.87 7.41
N ALA A 15 5.51 -24.22 6.12
CA ALA A 15 5.92 -23.31 5.07
C ALA A 15 4.98 -22.09 4.98
N GLU A 16 3.66 -22.31 5.02
CA GLU A 16 2.65 -21.25 5.09
C GLU A 16 2.87 -20.34 6.31
N GLN A 17 3.10 -20.92 7.48
CA GLN A 17 3.33 -20.15 8.71
C GLN A 17 4.64 -19.35 8.67
N ILE A 18 5.69 -19.86 8.03
CA ILE A 18 6.96 -19.13 7.81
C ILE A 18 6.73 -17.95 6.85
N CYS A 19 5.98 -18.17 5.77
CA CYS A 19 5.58 -17.11 4.84
C CYS A 19 4.69 -16.05 5.53
N ASP A 20 3.86 -16.44 6.48
CA ASP A 20 3.04 -15.51 7.27
C ASP A 20 3.86 -14.75 8.33
N ASN A 21 4.96 -15.32 8.82
CA ASN A 21 5.81 -14.72 9.84
C ASN A 21 6.79 -13.65 9.31
N THR A 22 6.74 -13.30 8.02
CA THR A 22 7.68 -12.34 7.43
C THR A 22 7.39 -10.87 7.80
N VAL A 23 6.20 -10.57 8.34
CA VAL A 23 5.79 -9.19 8.69
C VAL A 23 5.24 -9.13 10.11
N SER A 24 5.78 -8.22 10.92
CA SER A 24 5.27 -7.97 12.27
C SER A 24 3.80 -7.52 12.26
N PRO A 25 3.01 -7.80 13.30
CA PRO A 25 1.61 -7.38 13.36
C PRO A 25 1.39 -5.87 13.18
N SER A 26 2.30 -5.03 13.72
CA SER A 26 2.24 -3.57 13.59
C SER A 26 2.50 -3.11 12.15
N SER A 27 3.53 -3.64 11.50
CA SER A 27 3.81 -3.37 10.08
C SER A 27 2.68 -3.86 9.18
N ARG A 28 2.10 -5.02 9.49
CA ARG A 28 0.93 -5.56 8.77
C ARG A 28 -0.27 -4.64 8.84
N ALA A 29 -0.60 -4.10 10.02
CA ALA A 29 -1.68 -3.14 10.16
C ALA A 29 -1.43 -1.86 9.34
N ALA A 30 -0.18 -1.36 9.32
CA ALA A 30 0.20 -0.22 8.50
C ALA A 30 0.03 -0.50 7.00
N TYR A 31 0.45 -1.67 6.53
CA TYR A 31 0.29 -2.07 5.13
C TYR A 31 -1.17 -2.24 4.73
N VAL A 32 -1.98 -2.90 5.56
CA VAL A 32 -3.43 -3.04 5.34
C VAL A 32 -4.09 -1.67 5.25
N ASN A 33 -3.77 -0.75 6.17
CA ASN A 33 -4.31 0.60 6.14
C ASN A 33 -3.86 1.35 4.87
N SER A 34 -2.61 1.15 4.44
CA SER A 34 -2.10 1.73 3.19
C SER A 34 -2.87 1.23 1.97
N TYR A 35 -2.90 -0.09 1.74
CA TYR A 35 -3.53 -0.62 0.55
C TYR A 35 -5.06 -0.50 0.59
N CYS A 36 -5.68 -0.44 1.78
CA CYS A 36 -7.10 -0.09 1.92
C CYS A 36 -7.38 1.32 1.37
N ARG A 37 -6.52 2.30 1.68
CA ARG A 37 -6.63 3.66 1.11
C ARG A 37 -6.43 3.64 -0.40
N PHE A 38 -5.44 2.90 -0.89
CA PHE A 38 -5.18 2.76 -2.32
C PHE A 38 -6.39 2.16 -3.06
N VAL A 39 -6.89 1.00 -2.62
CA VAL A 39 -8.05 0.33 -3.23
C VAL A 39 -9.28 1.22 -3.19
N SER A 40 -9.49 1.99 -2.12
CA SER A 40 -10.59 2.96 -2.03
C SER A 40 -10.48 4.06 -3.09
N TRP A 41 -9.27 4.58 -3.30
CA TRP A 41 -9.04 5.59 -4.33
C TRP A 41 -9.18 5.01 -5.73
N VAL A 42 -8.67 3.80 -6.00
CA VAL A 42 -8.84 3.10 -7.28
C VAL A 42 -10.31 2.84 -7.57
N HIS A 43 -11.08 2.41 -6.57
CA HIS A 43 -12.51 2.17 -6.73
C HIS A 43 -13.29 3.42 -7.18
N GLN A 44 -12.88 4.61 -6.72
CA GLN A 44 -13.52 5.86 -7.12
C GLN A 44 -13.02 6.41 -8.45
N ASN A 45 -11.71 6.33 -8.72
CA ASN A 45 -11.07 7.07 -9.82
C ASN A 45 -10.71 6.19 -11.02
N HIS A 46 -10.52 4.89 -10.80
CA HIS A 46 -10.14 3.92 -11.83
C HIS A 46 -10.88 2.59 -11.62
N PRO A 47 -12.23 2.59 -11.71
CA PRO A 47 -13.05 1.41 -11.43
C PRO A 47 -12.75 0.22 -12.35
N ASN A 48 -12.13 0.46 -13.51
CA ASN A 48 -11.66 -0.57 -14.45
C ASN A 48 -10.61 -1.51 -13.85
N PHE A 49 -9.91 -1.12 -12.78
CA PHE A 49 -8.99 -1.99 -12.05
C PHE A 49 -9.62 -2.71 -10.86
N ILE A 50 -10.92 -2.50 -10.59
CA ILE A 50 -11.66 -3.22 -9.56
C ILE A 50 -12.44 -4.37 -10.21
N PRO A 51 -12.26 -5.63 -9.78
CA PRO A 51 -13.12 -6.72 -10.22
C PRO A 51 -14.59 -6.45 -9.88
N VAL A 52 -15.51 -6.75 -10.81
CA VAL A 52 -16.96 -6.48 -10.65
C VAL A 52 -17.50 -7.10 -9.36
N ALA A 53 -17.16 -8.36 -9.06
CA ALA A 53 -17.58 -9.03 -7.83
C ALA A 53 -17.08 -8.36 -6.54
N PHE A 54 -15.94 -7.67 -6.59
CA PHE A 54 -15.46 -6.86 -5.47
C PHE A 54 -16.25 -5.55 -5.38
N ALA A 55 -16.45 -4.85 -6.50
CA ALA A 55 -17.21 -3.61 -6.56
C ALA A 55 -18.67 -3.79 -6.06
N ASP A 56 -19.35 -4.87 -6.46
CA ASP A 56 -20.71 -5.18 -6.04
C ASP A 56 -20.85 -5.29 -4.52
N ARG A 57 -19.85 -5.87 -3.85
CA ARG A 57 -19.83 -6.00 -2.38
C ARG A 57 -19.50 -4.70 -1.67
N VAL A 58 -18.73 -3.81 -2.30
CA VAL A 58 -18.53 -2.43 -1.79
C VAL A 58 -19.84 -1.63 -1.90
N GLY A 59 -20.62 -1.91 -2.95
CA GLY A 59 -21.89 -1.27 -3.25
C GLY A 59 -21.72 0.16 -3.78
N VAL A 60 -22.84 0.88 -3.86
CA VAL A 60 -22.87 2.26 -4.36
C VAL A 60 -22.06 3.20 -3.48
N THR A 61 -21.09 3.91 -4.07
CA THR A 61 -20.19 4.84 -3.36
C THR A 61 -20.37 6.31 -3.74
N GLU A 62 -21.31 6.64 -4.63
CA GLU A 62 -21.63 8.03 -4.96
C GLU A 62 -21.98 8.84 -3.70
N GLY A 63 -21.41 10.04 -3.59
CA GLY A 63 -21.64 10.95 -2.45
C GLY A 63 -20.98 10.53 -1.13
N LEU A 64 -20.27 9.40 -1.08
CA LEU A 64 -19.55 8.99 0.13
C LEU A 64 -18.18 9.66 0.23
N SER A 65 -17.81 10.03 1.45
CA SER A 65 -16.43 10.43 1.77
C SER A 65 -15.46 9.24 1.64
N GLU A 66 -14.18 9.52 1.39
CA GLU A 66 -13.11 8.50 1.36
C GLU A 66 -13.12 7.65 2.66
N ALA A 67 -13.38 8.28 3.81
CA ALA A 67 -13.44 7.58 5.09
C ALA A 67 -14.59 6.55 5.15
N GLN A 68 -15.76 6.87 4.59
CA GLN A 68 -16.89 5.95 4.52
C GLN A 68 -16.62 4.80 3.56
N ILE A 69 -16.01 5.07 2.41
CA ILE A 69 -15.64 4.04 1.43
C ILE A 69 -14.61 3.07 2.01
N ARG A 70 -13.57 3.59 2.67
CA ARG A 70 -12.58 2.77 3.37
C ARG A 70 -13.21 1.85 4.42
N ARG A 71 -14.23 2.33 5.15
CA ARG A 71 -14.95 1.51 6.14
C ARG A 71 -15.68 0.33 5.49
N ARG A 72 -16.17 0.47 4.27
CA ARG A 72 -16.79 -0.62 3.49
C ARG A 72 -15.76 -1.58 2.90
N ILE A 73 -14.65 -1.04 2.38
CA ILE A 73 -13.61 -1.84 1.73
C ILE A 73 -12.78 -2.64 2.73
N LYS A 74 -12.40 -2.05 3.87
CA LYS A 74 -11.52 -2.69 4.86
C LYS A 74 -11.93 -4.12 5.27
N PRO A 75 -13.20 -4.43 5.60
CA PRO A 75 -13.61 -5.79 5.95
C PRO A 75 -13.57 -6.77 4.76
N LEU A 76 -13.60 -6.27 3.52
CA LEU A 76 -13.53 -7.10 2.30
C LEU A 76 -12.09 -7.47 1.93
N LEU A 77 -11.08 -6.86 2.56
CA LEU A 77 -9.67 -7.17 2.33
C LEU A 77 -9.26 -8.43 3.10
N THR A 78 -9.83 -9.56 2.69
CA THR A 78 -9.75 -10.84 3.40
C THR A 78 -8.44 -11.58 3.19
N ARG A 79 -7.64 -11.18 2.18
CA ARG A 79 -6.42 -11.89 1.73
C ARG A 79 -6.69 -13.30 1.18
N LYS A 80 -7.95 -13.61 0.88
CA LYS A 80 -8.28 -14.86 0.19
C LYS A 80 -7.90 -14.73 -1.28
N HIS A 81 -7.10 -15.67 -1.78
CA HIS A 81 -6.52 -15.58 -3.12
C HIS A 81 -7.56 -15.61 -4.24
N ASP A 82 -8.71 -16.23 -4.02
CA ASP A 82 -9.84 -16.31 -4.94
C ASP A 82 -10.69 -15.02 -4.97
N ASP A 83 -10.35 -14.03 -4.15
CA ASP A 83 -11.13 -12.83 -3.95
C ASP A 83 -10.31 -11.52 -4.02
N PRO A 84 -9.61 -11.26 -5.14
CA PRO A 84 -8.72 -10.11 -5.24
C PRO A 84 -9.50 -8.77 -5.29
N PRO A 85 -9.02 -7.73 -4.60
CA PRO A 85 -9.61 -6.39 -4.64
C PRO A 85 -9.20 -5.58 -5.87
N LEU A 86 -8.21 -6.06 -6.64
CA LEU A 86 -7.63 -5.40 -7.79
C LEU A 86 -7.41 -6.40 -8.92
N THR A 87 -7.52 -5.94 -10.15
CA THR A 87 -7.08 -6.69 -11.34
C THR A 87 -5.56 -6.55 -11.49
N PHE A 88 -4.81 -7.26 -10.65
CA PHE A 88 -3.35 -7.08 -10.50
C PHE A 88 -2.53 -7.25 -11.78
N GLY A 89 -2.96 -8.12 -12.70
CA GLY A 89 -2.25 -8.37 -13.96
C GLY A 89 -2.30 -7.19 -14.95
N ASN A 90 -3.26 -6.28 -14.78
CA ASN A 90 -3.45 -5.13 -15.66
C ASN A 90 -3.18 -3.79 -14.95
N LEU A 91 -2.81 -3.82 -13.66
CA LEU A 91 -2.62 -2.60 -12.89
C LEU A 91 -1.40 -1.83 -13.43
N ASP A 92 -1.64 -0.62 -13.90
CA ASP A 92 -0.59 0.27 -14.39
C ASP A 92 0.19 0.89 -13.21
N PRO A 93 1.54 0.92 -13.22
CA PRO A 93 2.33 1.62 -12.21
C PRO A 93 1.90 3.09 -12.04
N GLU A 94 1.52 3.78 -13.12
CA GLU A 94 1.10 5.20 -13.09
C GLU A 94 -0.09 5.42 -12.14
N VAL A 95 -1.00 4.45 -12.04
CA VAL A 95 -2.18 4.53 -11.16
C VAL A 95 -1.74 4.62 -9.69
N PHE A 96 -0.75 3.82 -9.31
CA PHE A 96 -0.21 3.84 -7.95
C PHE A 96 0.61 5.10 -7.69
N GLU A 97 1.43 5.52 -8.64
CA GLU A 97 2.26 6.72 -8.54
C GLU A 97 1.41 7.99 -8.41
N THR A 98 0.37 8.10 -9.23
CA THR A 98 -0.61 9.19 -9.17
C THR A 98 -1.31 9.23 -7.82
N TRP A 99 -1.79 8.08 -7.34
CA TRP A 99 -2.39 7.98 -6.00
C TRP A 99 -1.45 8.45 -4.91
N LEU A 100 -0.17 8.03 -4.91
CA LEU A 100 0.80 8.47 -3.92
C LEU A 100 0.91 10.00 -3.89
N LEU A 101 0.93 10.64 -5.06
CA LEU A 101 1.02 12.09 -5.19
C LEU A 101 -0.26 12.83 -4.76
N THR A 102 -1.38 12.15 -4.54
CA THR A 102 -2.56 12.76 -3.87
C THR A 102 -2.40 12.85 -2.35
N LEU A 103 -1.53 12.05 -1.76
CA LEU A 103 -1.45 11.94 -0.31
C LEU A 103 -0.82 13.18 0.32
N ARG A 104 -1.48 13.73 1.34
CA ARG A 104 -0.99 14.85 2.16
C ARG A 104 -1.09 14.52 3.64
N LYS A 105 -0.27 15.21 4.44
CA LYS A 105 -0.44 15.25 5.89
C LYS A 105 -1.68 16.08 6.25
N ALA A 106 -2.07 16.06 7.52
CA ALA A 106 -3.21 16.83 8.01
C ALA A 106 -3.04 18.36 7.83
N ASP A 107 -1.79 18.84 7.85
CA ASP A 107 -1.42 20.24 7.60
C ASP A 107 -1.35 20.60 6.10
N GLY A 108 -1.72 19.67 5.20
CA GLY A 108 -1.65 19.86 3.75
C GLY A 108 -0.26 19.69 3.14
N SER A 109 0.80 19.46 3.94
CA SER A 109 2.16 19.25 3.45
C SER A 109 2.34 17.87 2.81
N MET A 110 3.39 17.74 1.99
CA MET A 110 3.77 16.45 1.41
C MET A 110 4.21 15.45 2.47
N LEU A 111 4.03 14.16 2.17
CA LEU A 111 4.57 13.08 2.97
C LEU A 111 6.10 13.05 2.93
N SER A 112 6.71 12.47 3.97
CA SER A 112 8.14 12.19 3.97
C SER A 112 8.46 10.99 3.07
N TYR A 113 9.72 10.87 2.64
CA TYR A 113 10.17 9.70 1.86
C TYR A 113 9.92 8.36 2.60
N SER A 114 10.05 8.34 3.93
CA SER A 114 9.74 7.16 4.76
C SER A 114 8.24 6.79 4.71
N ALA A 115 7.35 7.78 4.76
CA ALA A 115 5.92 7.54 4.63
C ALA A 115 5.56 7.01 3.23
N PHE A 116 6.15 7.55 2.16
CA PHE A 116 6.00 6.99 0.81
C PHE A 116 6.49 5.54 0.72
N ASN A 117 7.61 5.19 1.34
CA ASN A 117 8.09 3.80 1.36
C ASN A 117 7.15 2.85 2.11
N THR A 118 6.48 3.32 3.15
CA THR A 118 5.43 2.52 3.83
C THR A 118 4.31 2.18 2.85
N HIS A 119 3.91 3.14 2.00
CA HIS A 119 2.90 2.89 0.99
C HIS A 119 3.38 1.95 -0.11
N ARG A 120 4.62 2.12 -0.58
CA ARG A 120 5.28 1.18 -1.51
C ARG A 120 5.28 -0.24 -0.95
N ALA A 121 5.72 -0.41 0.30
CA ALA A 121 5.68 -1.71 0.96
C ALA A 121 4.24 -2.23 1.05
N GLY A 122 3.25 -1.37 1.34
CA GLY A 122 1.84 -1.71 1.29
C GLY A 122 1.41 -2.31 -0.05
N LEU A 123 1.90 -1.76 -1.18
CA LEU A 123 1.64 -2.31 -2.51
C LEU A 123 2.26 -3.71 -2.68
N PHE A 124 3.53 -3.91 -2.36
CA PHE A 124 4.14 -5.24 -2.41
C PHE A 124 3.41 -6.25 -1.51
N ASN A 125 2.95 -5.81 -0.34
CA ASN A 125 2.21 -6.66 0.58
C ASN A 125 0.84 -7.05 0.03
N ILE A 126 0.11 -6.17 -0.65
CA ILE A 126 -1.18 -6.57 -1.25
C ILE A 126 -0.98 -7.57 -2.39
N TYR A 127 0.06 -7.43 -3.23
CA TYR A 127 0.40 -8.46 -4.22
C TYR A 127 0.65 -9.81 -3.53
N ARG A 128 1.47 -9.83 -2.48
CA ARG A 128 1.79 -11.05 -1.74
C ARG A 128 0.58 -11.65 -1.02
N ASP A 129 -0.22 -10.83 -0.34
CA ASP A 129 -1.41 -11.26 0.41
C ASP A 129 -2.42 -11.99 -0.50
N TYR A 130 -2.48 -11.64 -1.80
CA TYR A 130 -3.35 -12.28 -2.79
C TYR A 130 -2.62 -13.25 -3.72
N VAL A 131 -1.39 -13.64 -3.39
CA VAL A 131 -0.53 -14.59 -4.14
C VAL A 131 -0.36 -14.17 -5.60
N GLN A 132 -0.27 -12.87 -5.81
CA GLN A 132 0.02 -12.26 -7.10
C GLN A 132 1.50 -11.89 -7.19
N GLN A 133 2.07 -12.04 -8.37
CA GLN A 133 3.43 -11.59 -8.64
C GLN A 133 3.40 -10.20 -9.27
N MET A 134 4.24 -9.31 -8.76
CA MET A 134 4.46 -8.02 -9.40
C MET A 134 5.34 -8.23 -10.63
N GLY A 135 4.90 -7.74 -11.79
CA GLY A 135 5.66 -7.88 -13.03
C GLY A 135 6.94 -7.03 -13.03
N PRO A 136 7.98 -7.43 -13.78
CA PRO A 136 9.26 -6.72 -13.82
C PRO A 136 9.15 -5.29 -14.34
N ALA A 137 8.18 -5.03 -15.24
CA ALA A 137 7.90 -3.68 -15.72
C ALA A 137 7.43 -2.77 -14.58
N MET A 138 6.43 -3.21 -13.81
CA MET A 138 5.91 -2.47 -12.67
C MET A 138 7.00 -2.23 -11.60
N GLU A 139 7.81 -3.24 -11.28
CA GLU A 139 8.92 -3.08 -10.33
C GLU A 139 9.94 -2.04 -10.79
N LYS A 140 10.26 -2.04 -12.09
CA LYS A 140 11.20 -1.10 -12.70
C LYS A 140 10.67 0.32 -12.63
N GLU A 141 9.42 0.56 -13.04
CA GLU A 141 8.81 1.89 -13.01
C GLU A 141 8.74 2.43 -11.57
N LEU A 142 8.24 1.63 -10.62
CA LEU A 142 8.21 2.03 -9.21
C LEU A 142 9.61 2.33 -8.66
N LYS A 143 10.64 1.59 -9.08
CA LYS A 143 12.02 1.87 -8.68
C LYS A 143 12.50 3.22 -9.23
N GLN A 144 12.18 3.54 -10.48
CA GLN A 144 12.54 4.81 -11.11
C GLN A 144 11.80 5.98 -10.47
N PHE A 145 10.48 5.85 -10.28
CA PHE A 145 9.65 6.85 -9.61
C PHE A 145 10.17 7.17 -8.21
N PHE A 146 10.43 6.16 -7.38
CA PHE A 146 10.93 6.38 -6.01
C PHE A 146 12.33 7.00 -5.97
N LYS A 147 13.19 6.74 -6.98
CA LYS A 147 14.47 7.42 -7.12
C LYS A 147 14.28 8.92 -7.40
N GLY A 148 13.38 9.26 -8.33
CA GLY A 148 13.02 10.65 -8.64
C GLY A 148 12.40 11.38 -7.45
N LEU A 149 11.44 10.72 -6.77
CA LEU A 149 10.77 11.26 -5.59
C LEU A 149 11.76 11.57 -4.45
N LYS A 150 12.74 10.69 -4.21
CA LYS A 150 13.79 10.93 -3.21
C LYS A 150 14.59 12.20 -3.53
N LEU A 151 14.98 12.38 -4.79
CA LEU A 151 15.75 13.53 -5.24
C LEU A 151 14.92 14.82 -5.11
N GLN A 152 13.67 14.81 -5.57
CA GLN A 152 12.76 15.94 -5.46
C GLN A 152 12.59 16.40 -4.00
N LEU A 153 12.36 15.45 -3.08
CA LEU A 153 12.21 15.76 -1.66
C LEU A 153 13.50 16.34 -1.05
N ALA A 154 14.67 15.82 -1.45
CA ALA A 154 15.95 16.34 -1.00
C ALA A 154 16.19 17.78 -1.51
N THR A 155 15.85 18.08 -2.77
CA THR A 155 15.93 19.43 -3.33
C THR A 155 15.00 20.39 -2.61
N ALA A 156 13.73 20.02 -2.38
CA ALA A 156 12.78 20.86 -1.65
C ALA A 156 13.25 21.18 -0.22
N GLN A 157 13.86 20.20 0.45
CA GLN A 157 14.48 20.42 1.77
C GLN A 157 15.68 21.38 1.69
N ALA A 158 16.55 21.24 0.68
CA ALA A 158 17.71 22.10 0.49
C ALA A 158 17.32 23.55 0.13
N CYS A 159 16.21 23.74 -0.59
CA CYS A 159 15.67 25.05 -0.95
C CYS A 159 14.85 25.72 0.19
N GLY A 160 14.72 25.08 1.35
CA GLY A 160 14.06 25.66 2.52
C GLY A 160 12.52 25.52 2.55
N GLU A 161 11.93 24.77 1.62
CA GLU A 161 10.49 24.44 1.64
C GLU A 161 10.15 23.38 2.71
N GLY A 162 11.17 22.72 3.28
CA GLY A 162 11.05 21.91 4.49
C GLY A 162 11.36 22.75 5.72
N GLN A 163 10.31 23.20 6.43
CA GLN A 163 10.35 23.94 7.69
C GLN A 163 11.70 23.93 8.42
N VAL A 164 12.42 25.04 8.36
CA VAL A 164 13.47 25.36 9.32
C VAL A 164 12.79 25.56 10.67
N LYS A 165 12.91 24.59 11.58
CA LYS A 165 12.79 24.91 13.01
C LYS A 165 13.97 25.84 13.32
N VAL A 166 13.67 27.13 13.44
CA VAL A 166 14.59 28.12 14.00
C VAL A 166 14.93 27.63 15.40
N GLY A 167 16.12 27.06 15.55
CA GLY A 167 16.68 26.76 16.86
C GLY A 167 16.85 28.08 17.61
N GLU A 168 16.30 28.15 18.81
CA GLU A 168 16.58 29.18 19.80
C GLU A 168 18.07 29.51 19.82
N ARG A 169 18.39 30.79 19.67
CA ARG A 169 19.74 31.29 19.90
C ARG A 169 20.07 31.09 21.39
N PRO A 170 21.26 30.54 21.74
CA PRO A 170 21.71 30.58 23.12
C PRO A 170 21.90 32.05 23.52
N SER A 171 21.17 32.49 24.54
CA SER A 171 21.46 33.74 25.23
C SER A 171 22.81 33.60 25.92
N ILE A 172 23.82 34.28 25.39
CA ILE A 172 25.05 34.54 26.13
C ILE A 172 24.70 35.60 27.18
N ILE A 173 24.73 35.21 28.45
CA ILE A 173 24.90 36.12 29.59
C ILE A 173 26.10 35.60 30.38
#